data_AF-A0A0G0DEQ1-F1
#
_entry.id   AF-A0A0G0DEQ1-F1
#
_cell.length_a   1.000
_cell.length_b   1.000
_cell.length_c   1.000
_cell.angle_alpha   90.00
_cell.angle_beta   90.00
_cell.angle_gamma   90.00
#
_symmetry.space_group_name_H-M   'P 1'
#
loop_
_entity.id
_entity.type
_entity.pdbx_description
1 polymer ?
#
loop_
_entity_poly.entity_id
_entity_poly.type
_entity_poly.pdbx_seq_one_letter_code
_entity_poly.pdbx_strand_id
1 'polypeptide(L)'
;IFALAENYPELKANTNFLELQTSLKDLEDNIQKSRRFYNGTVRDFNTTIVVFPNNILANMLGFKAVPFFEASEEEQKNVEIKF
;
A
#
# COMPACT_ATOMS: atom_id res chain seq x y z
N ILE A 1 -14.32 -31.31 -30.96
CA ILE A 1 -12.89 -30.94 -30.86
C ILE A 1 -12.80 -29.43 -31.01
N PHE A 2 -12.61 -28.72 -29.89
CA PHE A 2 -11.82 -27.49 -29.67
C PHE A 2 -11.62 -26.39 -30.75
N ALA A 3 -12.41 -26.33 -31.82
CA ALA A 3 -12.23 -25.38 -32.92
C ALA A 3 -13.07 -24.10 -32.78
N LEU A 4 -13.29 -23.61 -31.55
CA LEU A 4 -13.86 -22.28 -31.30
C LEU A 4 -13.02 -21.47 -30.30
N ALA A 5 -11.75 -21.84 -30.12
CA ALA A 5 -10.75 -21.07 -29.40
C ALA A 5 -9.75 -20.38 -30.33
N GLU A 6 -9.76 -20.68 -31.64
CA GLU A 6 -8.72 -20.26 -32.57
C GLU A 6 -8.92 -18.87 -33.18
N ASN A 7 -10.10 -18.24 -33.04
CA ASN A 7 -10.37 -17.01 -33.77
C ASN A 7 -9.93 -15.72 -33.06
N TYR A 8 -9.57 -15.71 -31.77
CA TYR A 8 -9.13 -14.48 -31.10
C TYR A 8 -8.14 -14.68 -29.93
N PRO A 9 -6.91 -15.15 -30.18
CA PRO A 9 -5.84 -15.12 -29.18
C PRO A 9 -5.62 -13.71 -28.61
N GLU A 10 -5.72 -12.69 -29.46
CA GLU A 10 -5.59 -11.28 -29.06
C GLU A 10 -6.69 -10.81 -28.12
N LEU A 11 -7.95 -11.19 -28.35
CA LEU A 11 -9.06 -10.75 -27.50
C LEU A 11 -8.97 -11.39 -26.11
N LYS A 12 -8.52 -12.65 -26.02
CA LYS A 12 -8.29 -13.35 -24.76
C LYS A 12 -7.08 -12.80 -24.00
N ALA A 13 -6.00 -12.44 -24.72
CA ALA A 13 -4.85 -11.77 -24.14
C ALA A 13 -5.20 -10.36 -23.63
N ASN A 14 -6.04 -9.62 -24.35
CA ASN A 14 -6.50 -8.28 -23.97
C ASN A 14 -7.34 -8.31 -22.69
N THR A 15 -8.31 -9.24 -22.57
CA THR A 15 -9.11 -9.38 -21.34
C THR A 15 -8.24 -9.78 -20.14
N ASN A 16 -7.38 -10.80 -20.27
CA ASN A 16 -6.49 -11.21 -19.19
C ASN A 16 -5.51 -10.09 -18.77
N PHE A 17 -5.07 -9.28 -19.74
CA PHE A 17 -4.20 -8.13 -19.50
C PHE A 17 -4.93 -7.01 -18.75
N LEU A 18 -6.16 -6.69 -19.14
CA LEU A 18 -6.99 -5.69 -18.44
C LEU A 18 -7.31 -6.12 -17.00
N GLU A 19 -7.57 -7.42 -16.79
CA GLU A 19 -7.78 -7.99 -15.45
C GLU A 19 -6.51 -7.88 -14.59
N LEU A 20 -5.33 -8.17 -15.16
CA LEU A 20 -4.05 -8.01 -14.47
C LEU A 20 -3.80 -6.54 -14.11
N GLN A 21 -3.99 -5.61 -15.05
CA GLN A 21 -3.80 -4.18 -14.81
C GLN A 21 -4.74 -3.67 -13.70
N THR A 22 -6.00 -4.12 -13.70
CA THR A 22 -6.98 -3.80 -12.66
C THR A 22 -6.53 -4.35 -11.30
N SER A 23 -6.09 -5.61 -11.26
CA SER A 23 -5.61 -6.25 -10.04
C SER A 23 -4.38 -5.56 -9.46
N LEU A 24 -3.43 -5.13 -10.31
CA LEU A 24 -2.26 -4.36 -9.88
C LEU A 24 -2.64 -2.99 -9.33
N LYS A 25 -3.60 -2.31 -9.97
CA LYS A 25 -4.12 -1.03 -9.47
C LYS A 25 -4.78 -1.18 -8.09
N ASP A 26 -5.56 -2.22 -7.90
CA ASP A 26 -6.21 -2.51 -6.61
C ASP A 26 -5.18 -2.86 -5.54
N LEU A 27 -4.14 -3.61 -5.91
CA LEU A 27 -3.04 -3.93 -5.02
C LEU A 27 -2.26 -2.67 -4.60
N GLU A 28 -1.98 -1.77 -5.55
CA GLU A 28 -1.31 -0.49 -5.25
C GLU A 28 -2.16 0.38 -4.32
N ASP A 29 -3.46 0.52 -4.58
CA ASP A 29 -4.35 1.25 -3.67
C ASP A 29 -4.39 0.65 -2.26
N ASN A 30 -4.37 -0.68 -2.15
CA ASN A 30 -4.30 -1.37 -0.86
C ASN A 30 -2.97 -1.16 -0.13
N ILE A 31 -1.84 -1.13 -0.84
CA ILE A 31 -0.53 -0.78 -0.26
C ILE A 31 -0.57 0.65 0.27
N GLN A 32 -1.06 1.59 -0.53
CA GLN A 32 -1.17 2.99 -0.13
C GLN A 32 -2.11 3.20 1.06
N LYS A 33 -3.25 2.49 1.10
CA LYS A 33 -4.17 2.48 2.25
C LYS A 33 -3.48 1.96 3.51
N SER A 34 -2.79 0.83 3.42
CA SER A 34 -2.06 0.23 4.55
C SER A 34 -1.00 1.18 5.09
N ARG A 35 -0.25 1.84 4.20
CA ARG A 35 0.77 2.84 4.56
C ARG A 35 0.16 4.03 5.29
N ARG A 36 -0.93 4.61 4.76
CA ARG A 36 -1.64 5.72 5.41
C ARG A 36 -2.19 5.32 6.77
N PHE A 37 -2.72 4.11 6.90
CA PHE A 37 -3.24 3.59 8.15
C PHE A 37 -2.14 3.48 9.21
N TYR A 38 -1.03 2.81 8.90
CA TYR A 38 0.13 2.72 9.80
C TYR A 38 0.63 4.10 10.24
N ASN A 39 0.85 5.00 9.28
CA ASN A 39 1.33 6.35 9.57
C ASN A 39 0.32 7.16 10.39
N GLY A 40 -0.98 6.97 10.17
CA GLY A 40 -2.02 7.55 11.02
C GLY A 40 -1.89 7.11 12.47
N THR A 41 -1.79 5.80 12.71
CA THR A 41 -1.61 5.23 14.05
C THR A 41 -0.33 5.71 14.72
N VAL A 42 0.79 5.73 13.98
CA VAL A 42 2.08 6.23 14.49
C VAL A 42 1.98 7.71 14.87
N ARG A 43 1.35 8.54 14.03
CA ARG A 43 1.15 9.96 14.32
C ARG A 43 0.35 10.13 15.61
N ASP A 44 -0.77 9.43 15.74
CA ASP A 44 -1.68 9.58 16.87
C ASP A 44 -0.99 9.10 18.16
N PHE A 45 -0.25 8.00 18.11
CA PHE A 45 0.59 7.52 19.22
C PHE A 45 1.67 8.52 19.61
N ASN A 46 2.48 8.97 18.64
CA ASN A 46 3.56 9.93 18.87
C ASN A 46 3.03 11.25 19.44
N THR A 47 1.87 11.72 18.96
CA THR A 47 1.20 12.90 19.49
C THR A 47 0.75 12.66 20.93
N THR A 48 0.14 11.51 21.20
CA THR A 48 -0.35 11.15 22.54
C THR A 48 0.77 11.16 23.58
N ILE A 49 1.95 10.62 23.27
CA ILE A 49 3.06 10.53 24.23
C ILE A 49 3.80 11.85 24.45
N VAL A 50 3.58 12.89 23.65
CA VAL A 50 4.22 14.21 23.84
C VAL A 50 3.27 15.26 24.45
N VAL A 51 1.97 14.99 24.49
CA VAL A 51 0.95 15.89 25.04
C VAL A 51 0.84 15.75 26.56
N PHE A 52 0.67 16.87 27.28
CA PHE A 52 0.42 16.86 28.72
C PHE A 52 -1.00 16.33 29.02
N PRO A 53 -1.20 15.49 30.05
CA PRO A 53 -0.22 14.99 31.03
C PRO A 53 0.48 13.68 30.63
N ASN A 54 0.11 13.11 29.47
CA ASN A 54 0.59 11.81 29.02
C ASN A 54 2.11 11.75 28.86
N ASN A 55 2.77 12.85 28.50
CA ASN A 55 4.23 12.91 28.38
C ASN A 55 4.98 12.52 29.67
N ILE A 56 4.43 12.81 30.84
CA ILE A 56 5.04 12.44 32.13
C ILE A 56 4.99 10.92 32.31
N LEU A 57 3.81 10.33 32.11
CA LEU A 57 3.60 8.89 32.19
C LEU A 57 4.38 8.15 31.10
N ALA A 58 4.45 8.73 29.89
CA ALA A 58 5.19 8.19 28.76
C ALA A 58 6.67 8.04 29.09
N ASN A 59 7.28 9.10 29.65
CA ASN A 59 8.68 9.05 30.08
C ASN A 59 8.90 8.08 31.24
N MET A 60 8.01 8.07 32.24
CA MET A 60 8.12 7.17 33.41
C MET A 60 8.01 5.69 33.04
N LEU A 61 7.15 5.36 32.07
CA LEU A 61 6.94 3.98 31.59
C LEU A 61 7.86 3.61 30.41
N GLY A 62 8.68 4.55 29.92
CA GLY A 62 9.65 4.29 28.86
C GLY A 62 9.08 4.23 27.43
N PHE A 63 7.89 4.80 27.19
CA PHE A 63 7.33 4.92 25.85
C PHE A 63 8.15 5.90 25.00
N LYS A 64 8.46 5.52 23.76
CA LYS A 64 9.27 6.28 22.82
C LYS A 64 8.54 6.45 21.49
N ALA A 65 8.83 7.53 20.78
CA ALA A 65 8.28 7.78 19.46
C ALA A 65 8.62 6.66 18.49
N VAL A 66 7.64 6.30 17.66
CA VAL A 66 7.76 5.29 16.61
C VAL A 66 8.00 6.00 15.28
N PRO A 67 8.93 5.53 14.43
CA PRO A 67 9.15 6.14 13.12
C PRO A 67 7.96 5.93 12.19
N PHE A 68 7.73 6.87 11.27
CA PHE A 68 6.79 6.67 10.18
C PHE A 68 7.32 5.65 9.18
N PHE A 69 6.41 4.99 8.49
CA PHE A 69 6.74 4.18 7.32
C PHE A 69 6.89 5.11 6.13
N GLU A 70 8.12 5.21 5.64
CA GLU A 70 8.48 5.93 4.42
C GLU A 70 8.77 4.91 3.33
N ALA A 71 8.18 5.13 2.16
CA ALA A 71 8.52 4.33 0.99
C ALA A 71 9.65 4.99 0.24
N SER A 72 10.59 4.15 -0.22
CA SER A 72 11.66 4.59 -1.11
C SER A 72 11.10 5.22 -2.38
N GLU A 73 11.90 6.06 -3.05
CA GLU A 73 11.52 6.69 -4.32
C GLU A 73 11.15 5.66 -5.40
N GLU A 74 11.69 4.45 -5.31
CA GLU A 74 11.39 3.34 -6.22
C GLU A 74 10.02 2.71 -5.91
N GLU A 75 9.67 2.52 -4.63
CA GLU A 75 8.38 1.97 -4.18
C GLU A 75 7.21 2.96 -4.28
N GLN A 76 7.48 4.22 -4.59
CA GLN A 76 6.45 5.23 -4.90
C GLN A 76 6.08 5.25 -6.39
N LYS A 77 6.91 4.65 -7.26
CA LYS A 77 6.59 4.55 -8.68
C LYS A 77 5.58 3.42 -8.88
N ASN A 78 4.47 3.74 -9.53
CA ASN A 78 3.53 2.71 -9.98
C ASN A 78 4.29 1.69 -10.83
N VAL A 79 3.97 0.41 -10.66
CA VAL A 79 4.53 -0.66 -11.48
C VAL A 79 4.10 -0.43 -12.93
N GLU A 80 5.03 0.07 -13.75
CA GLU A 80 4.83 0.18 -15.20
C GLU A 80 4.97 -1.22 -15.79
N ILE A 81 3.86 -1.79 -16.29
CA ILE A 81 3.94 -3.00 -17.10
C ILE A 81 4.57 -2.62 -18.43
N LYS A 82 5.86 -2.95 -18.61
CA LYS A 82 6.55 -2.84 -19.90
C LYS A 82 6.41 -4.15 -20.66
N PHE A 83 6.07 -4.05 -21.94
CA PHE A 83 6.04 -5.14 -22.90
C PHE A 83 7.33 -5.16 -23.72
#